data_AF-A0A4Q1DBH2-F1
#
_entry.id   AF-A0A4Q1DBH2-F1
#
_cell.length_a   1.000
_cell.length_b   1.000
_cell.length_c   1.000
_cell.angle_alpha   90.00
_cell.angle_beta   90.00
_cell.angle_gamma   90.00
#
_symmetry.space_group_name_H-M   'P 1'
#
loop_
_entity.id
_entity.type
_entity.pdbx_description
1 polymer ?
#
loop_
_entity_poly.entity_id
_entity_poly.type
_entity_poly.pdbx_seq_one_letter_code
_entity_poly.pdbx_strand_id
1 'polypeptide(L)'
;MVNKWHLFVSRIAFICNIFFIGCLLLRYTHVAFPETVTGLILIMGWIPVSPLLNLICFAATGFRWIKLKKTPAPAWLPIINALFLFTQLIYFLAIYQ
;
A
#
# COMPACT_ATOMS: atom_id res chain seq x y z
N MET A 1 -0.75 -11.73 21.63
CA MET A 1 0.35 -11.35 20.72
C MET A 1 -0.08 -11.06 19.27
N VAL A 2 -1.20 -11.59 18.77
CA VAL A 2 -1.69 -11.44 17.38
C VAL A 2 -2.16 -10.01 16.99
N ASN A 3 -2.31 -9.07 17.93
CA ASN A 3 -2.90 -7.75 17.66
C ASN A 3 -1.91 -6.66 17.22
N LYS A 4 -0.64 -6.73 17.63
CA LYS A 4 0.37 -5.70 17.29
C LYS A 4 0.85 -5.81 15.85
N TRP A 5 0.98 -7.04 15.34
CA TRP A 5 1.41 -7.33 13.97
C TRP A 5 0.51 -6.70 12.91
N HIS A 6 -0.81 -6.79 13.08
CA HIS A 6 -1.75 -6.19 12.13
C HIS A 6 -1.60 -4.68 12.01
N LEU A 7 -1.39 -4.02 13.16
CA LEU A 7 -1.25 -2.58 13.23
C LEU A 7 0.07 -2.13 12.60
N PHE A 8 1.13 -2.95 12.75
CA PHE A 8 2.41 -2.75 12.12
C PHE A 8 2.35 -2.88 10.59
N VAL A 9 1.79 -3.99 10.07
CA VAL A 9 1.67 -4.21 8.62
C VAL A 9 0.79 -3.12 7.99
N SER A 10 -0.31 -2.73 8.65
CA SER A 10 -1.19 -1.67 8.16
C SER A 10 -0.50 -0.31 8.08
N ARG A 11 0.41 0.01 9.01
CA ARG A 11 1.22 1.24 8.97
C ARG A 11 2.27 1.19 7.86
N ILE A 12 2.92 0.05 7.66
CA ILE A 12 3.90 -0.12 6.57
C ILE A 12 3.21 -0.01 5.21
N ALA A 13 2.06 -0.66 5.03
CA ALA A 13 1.27 -0.57 3.80
C ALA A 13 0.89 0.88 3.48
N PHE A 14 0.52 1.67 4.49
CA PHE A 14 0.26 3.10 4.32
C PHE A 14 1.50 3.89 3.89
N ILE A 15 2.68 3.58 4.44
CA ILE A 15 3.94 4.20 4.01
C ILE A 15 4.25 3.83 2.55
N CYS A 16 4.08 2.57 2.16
CA CYS A 16 4.25 2.13 0.77
C CYS A 16 3.26 2.83 -0.18
N ASN A 17 2.03 3.11 0.27
CA ASN A 17 1.05 3.88 -0.50
C ASN A 17 1.49 5.31 -0.78
N ILE A 18 2.16 5.96 0.19
CA ILE A 18 2.77 7.29 -0.02
C ILE A 18 3.89 7.20 -1.05
N PHE A 19 4.74 6.18 -0.98
CA PHE A 19 5.80 5.97 -1.99
C PHE A 19 5.22 5.71 -3.38
N PHE A 20 4.09 5.01 -3.50
CA PHE A 20 3.38 4.84 -4.77
C PHE A 20 2.92 6.18 -5.36
N ILE A 21 2.37 7.09 -4.55
CA ILE A 21 2.07 8.46 -4.99
C ILE A 21 3.36 9.16 -5.44
N GLY A 22 4.45 8.99 -4.70
CA GLY A 22 5.77 9.49 -5.08
C GLY A 22 6.21 8.99 -6.47
N CYS A 23 6.03 7.70 -6.77
CA CYS A 23 6.29 7.13 -8.09
C CYS A 23 5.44 7.78 -9.18
N LEU A 24 4.14 8.00 -8.93
CA LEU A 24 3.26 8.66 -9.88
C LEU A 24 3.70 10.10 -10.13
N LEU A 25 4.00 10.86 -9.07
CA LEU A 25 4.48 12.23 -9.17
C LEU A 25 5.79 12.30 -9.96
N LEU A 26 6.76 11.44 -9.66
CA LEU A 26 8.00 11.32 -10.43
C LEU A 26 7.73 11.10 -11.92
N ARG A 27 6.79 10.22 -12.25
CA ARG A 27 6.42 9.91 -13.64
C ARG A 27 5.74 11.07 -14.35
N TYR A 28 4.87 11.83 -13.68
CA TYR A 28 4.12 12.94 -14.29
C TYR A 28 4.87 14.27 -14.31
N THR A 29 5.75 14.52 -13.33
CA THR A 29 6.44 15.81 -13.19
C THR A 29 7.85 15.82 -13.80
N HIS A 30 8.38 14.67 -14.20
CA HIS A 30 9.75 14.51 -14.75
C HIS A 30 10.83 15.19 -13.88
N VAL A 31 10.60 15.31 -12.57
CA VAL A 31 11.55 15.94 -11.65
C VAL A 31 12.78 15.04 -11.52
N ALA A 32 13.94 15.59 -11.84
CA ALA A 32 15.21 14.89 -11.73
C ALA A 32 15.64 14.80 -10.26
N PHE A 33 15.45 13.65 -9.65
CA PHE A 33 16.03 13.30 -8.35
C PHE A 33 17.30 12.45 -8.53
N PRO A 34 18.20 12.41 -7.53
CA PRO A 34 19.33 11.49 -7.53
C PRO A 34 18.86 10.05 -7.75
N GLU A 35 19.59 9.28 -8.57
CA GLU A 35 19.19 7.92 -8.96
C GLU A 35 18.90 7.00 -7.77
N THR A 36 19.64 7.17 -6.68
CA THR A 36 19.43 6.42 -5.42
C THR A 36 18.06 6.67 -4.80
N VAL A 37 17.61 7.94 -4.82
CA VAL A 37 16.31 8.33 -4.24
C VAL A 37 15.17 7.86 -5.14
N THR A 38 15.33 8.02 -6.46
CA THR A 38 14.37 7.52 -7.45
C THR A 38 14.21 6.00 -7.37
N GLY A 39 15.31 5.26 -7.27
CA GLY A 39 15.29 3.81 -7.12
C GLY A 39 14.61 3.35 -5.82
N LEU A 40 14.86 4.04 -4.70
CA LEU A 40 14.19 3.74 -3.44
C LEU A 40 12.68 3.96 -3.51
N ILE A 41 12.24 5.09 -4.09
CA ILE A 41 10.82 5.41 -4.27
C ILE A 41 10.16 4.37 -5.17
N LEU A 42 10.81 4.01 -6.28
CA LEU A 42 10.34 2.95 -7.19
C LEU A 42 10.24 1.60 -6.49
N ILE A 43 11.25 1.14 -5.76
CA ILE A 43 11.20 -0.18 -5.10
C ILE A 43 10.11 -0.21 -4.01
N MET A 44 9.97 0.86 -3.23
CA MET A 44 9.00 0.93 -2.14
C MET A 44 7.55 1.12 -2.62
N GLY A 45 7.37 1.90 -3.69
CA GLY A 45 6.06 2.29 -4.22
C GLY A 45 5.56 1.42 -5.38
N TRP A 46 6.45 0.77 -6.11
CA TRP A 46 6.12 -0.05 -7.28
C TRP A 46 6.05 -1.55 -6.93
N ILE A 47 5.73 -2.38 -7.92
CA ILE A 47 5.69 -3.84 -7.78
C ILE A 47 7.12 -4.32 -7.52
N PRO A 48 7.40 -5.01 -6.39
CA PRO A 48 6.50 -5.91 -5.68
C PRO A 48 6.00 -5.47 -4.30
N VAL A 49 6.50 -4.36 -3.72
CA VAL A 49 6.36 -4.12 -2.27
C VAL A 49 4.98 -3.56 -1.91
N SER A 50 4.54 -2.49 -2.56
CA SER A 50 3.31 -1.80 -2.16
C SER A 50 2.02 -2.61 -2.37
N PRO A 51 1.73 -3.18 -3.55
CA PRO A 51 0.47 -3.91 -3.75
C PRO A 51 0.42 -5.21 -2.94
N LEU A 52 1.56 -5.88 -2.73
CA LEU A 52 1.64 -7.12 -1.98
C LEU A 52 1.37 -6.89 -0.48
N LEU A 53 1.90 -5.81 0.10
CA LEU A 53 1.60 -5.39 1.47
C LEU A 53 0.14 -4.94 1.65
N ASN A 54 -0.41 -4.21 0.68
CA ASN A 54 -1.82 -3.84 0.69
C ASN A 54 -2.74 -5.07 0.60
N LEU A 55 -2.39 -6.06 -0.24
CA LEU A 55 -3.14 -7.30 -0.38
C LEU A 55 -3.14 -8.09 0.94
N ILE A 56 -1.98 -8.20 1.59
CA ILE A 56 -1.85 -8.82 2.91
C ILE A 56 -2.71 -8.09 3.94
N CYS A 57 -2.68 -6.75 3.97
CA CYS A 57 -3.53 -5.96 4.86
C CYS A 57 -5.02 -6.19 4.61
N PHE A 58 -5.43 -6.21 3.34
CA PHE A 58 -6.81 -6.43 2.95
C PHE A 58 -7.30 -7.83 3.34
N ALA A 59 -6.55 -8.87 2.97
CA ALA A 59 -6.86 -10.26 3.29
C ALA A 59 -6.93 -10.49 4.81
N ALA A 60 -5.97 -9.95 5.55
CA ALA A 60 -5.92 -10.11 6.99
C ALA A 60 -7.08 -9.34 7.68
N THR A 61 -7.47 -8.18 7.15
CA THR A 61 -8.63 -7.42 7.66
C THR A 61 -9.93 -8.15 7.36
N GLY A 62 -10.11 -8.65 6.13
CA GLY A 62 -11.27 -9.46 5.73
C GLY A 62 -11.41 -10.73 6.56
N PHE A 63 -10.31 -11.44 6.83
CA PHE A 63 -10.33 -12.62 7.69
C PHE A 63 -10.81 -12.30 9.13
N ARG A 64 -10.43 -11.15 9.69
CA ARG A 64 -10.89 -10.72 11.02
C ARG A 64 -12.37 -10.34 11.03
N TRP A 65 -12.86 -9.70 9.97
CA TRP A 65 -14.28 -9.37 9.81
C TRP A 65 -15.13 -10.63 9.72
N ILE A 66 -14.71 -11.64 8.94
CA ILE A 66 -15.37 -12.95 8.86
C ILE A 66 -15.39 -13.64 10.23
N LYS A 67 -14.30 -13.52 11.00
CA LYS A 67 -14.20 -14.09 12.36
C LYS A 67 -14.93 -13.25 13.43
N LEU A 68 -15.63 -12.17 13.06
CA LEU A 68 -16.28 -11.21 13.98
C LEU A 68 -15.35 -10.70 15.10
N LYS A 69 -14.04 -10.69 14.86
CA LYS A 69 -13.04 -10.25 15.84
C LYS A 69 -12.83 -8.76 15.71
N LYS A 70 -12.87 -8.04 16.84
CA LYS A 70 -12.56 -6.61 16.90
C LYS A 70 -11.19 -6.36 16.26
N THR A 71 -11.17 -5.48 15.27
CA THR A 71 -9.95 -5.00 14.64
C THR A 71 -9.29 -4.00 15.59
N PRO A 72 -8.03 -4.23 16.00
CA PRO A 72 -7.34 -3.33 16.93
C PRO A 72 -6.86 -2.03 16.25
N ALA A 73 -6.92 -1.97 14.91
CA ALA A 73 -6.55 -0.80 14.16
C ALA A 73 -7.75 0.16 14.01
N PRO A 74 -7.52 1.47 13.99
CA PRO A 74 -8.55 2.44 13.64
C PRO A 74 -9.20 2.07 12.30
N ALA A 75 -10.53 2.10 12.22
CA ALA A 75 -11.29 1.64 11.05
C ALA A 75 -10.91 2.36 9.74
N TRP A 76 -10.43 3.60 9.83
CA TRP A 76 -9.99 4.40 8.68
C TRP A 76 -8.71 3.87 8.01
N LEU A 77 -7.81 3.21 8.76
CA LEU A 77 -6.55 2.70 8.21
C LEU A 77 -6.73 1.57 7.18
N PRO A 78 -7.51 0.50 7.44
CA PRO A 78 -7.79 -0.52 6.44
C PRO A 78 -8.64 0.00 5.29
N ILE A 79 -9.52 0.98 5.51
CA ILE A 79 -10.30 1.63 4.44
C ILE A 79 -9.38 2.35 3.46
N ILE A 80 -8.44 3.15 3.97
CA ILE A 80 -7.47 3.87 3.14
C ILE A 80 -6.57 2.87 2.39
N ASN A 81 -6.02 1.87 3.08
CA ASN A 81 -5.18 0.86 2.44
C ASN A 81 -5.94 0.05 1.36
N ALA A 82 -7.23 -0.24 1.58
CA ALA A 82 -8.07 -0.87 0.57
C ALA A 82 -8.29 0.06 -0.64
N LEU A 83 -8.58 1.34 -0.42
CA LEU A 83 -8.75 2.33 -1.49
C LEU A 83 -7.48 2.43 -2.35
N PHE A 84 -6.31 2.53 -1.73
CA PHE A 84 -5.03 2.53 -2.45
C PHE A 84 -4.76 1.23 -3.20
N LEU A 85 -5.14 0.07 -2.65
CA LEU A 85 -5.05 -1.21 -3.36
C LEU A 85 -5.87 -1.19 -4.66
N PHE A 86 -7.10 -0.68 -4.60
CA PHE A 86 -7.94 -0.54 -5.81
C PHE A 86 -7.35 0.44 -6.81
N THR A 87 -6.85 1.59 -6.37
CA THR A 87 -6.18 2.55 -7.25
C THR A 87 -4.93 1.94 -7.90
N GLN A 88 -4.12 1.19 -7.15
CA GLN A 88 -2.95 0.48 -7.66
C GLN A 88 -3.33 -0.59 -8.69
N LEU A 89 -4.38 -1.37 -8.42
CA LEU A 89 -4.89 -2.38 -9.35
C LEU A 89 -5.40 -1.75 -10.65
N ILE A 90 -6.19 -0.69 -10.58
CA ILE A 90 -6.69 0.04 -11.76
C ILE A 90 -5.53 0.62 -12.55
N TYR A 91 -4.58 1.27 -11.88
CA TYR A 91 -3.42 1.89 -12.53
C TYR A 91 -2.54 0.83 -13.22
N PHE A 92 -2.35 -0.32 -12.58
CA PHE A 92 -1.61 -1.43 -13.16
C PHE A 92 -2.33 -2.02 -14.38
N LEU A 93 -3.65 -2.25 -14.28
CA LEU A 93 -4.47 -2.75 -15.38
C LEU A 93 -4.44 -1.79 -16.58
N ALA A 94 -4.52 -0.48 -16.32
CA ALA A 94 -4.50 0.55 -17.35
C ALA A 94 -3.13 0.73 -18.04
N ILE A 95 -2.03 0.35 -17.38
CA ILE A 95 -0.67 0.42 -17.96
C ILE A 95 -0.27 -0.85 -18.72
N TYR A 96 -0.84 -2.00 -18.38
CA TYR A 96 -0.56 -3.29 -19.02
C TYR A 96 -1.55 -3.65 -20.14
N GLN A 97 -2.55 -2.82 -20.41
CA GLN A 97 -3.36 -2.86 -21.64
C GLN A 97 -2.71 -2.03 -22.74
#